data_AF-A0A231GXF1-F1
#
_entry.id   AF-A0A231GXF1-F1
#
_cell.length_a   1.000
_cell.length_b   1.000
_cell.length_c   1.000
_cell.angle_alpha   90.00
_cell.angle_beta   90.00
_cell.angle_gamma   90.00
#
_symmetry.space_group_name_H-M   'P 1'
#
loop_
_entity.id
_entity.type
_entity.pdbx_description
1 polymer ?
#
loop_
_entity_poly.entity_id
_entity_poly.type
_entity_poly.pdbx_seq_one_letter_code
_entity_poly.pdbx_strand_id
1 'polypeptide(L)'
;MAAHSSSNNRSTDIRHALYIIAGIAALLLTWPHAFDWMRDGGNILNPIAFFGDAIDAGGTAAFLSIDMLIAWAVFMVWVVTDTARIGMGRKWGVFFIVLSYIGVSMAFPVYLVARERFLARRGGAGSEDVARVAVGSE
;
A
#
# COMPACT_ATOMS: atom_id res chain seq x y z
N MET A 1 -21.12 8.36 -27.27
CA MET A 1 -20.26 8.84 -26.16
C MET A 1 -20.14 7.84 -24.98
N ALA A 2 -20.72 6.63 -25.04
CA ALA A 2 -20.68 5.65 -23.94
C ALA A 2 -19.44 4.73 -23.92
N ALA A 3 -18.76 4.54 -25.05
CA ALA A 3 -17.63 3.59 -25.15
C ALA A 3 -16.35 4.02 -24.40
N HIS A 4 -16.16 5.32 -24.15
CA HIS A 4 -14.96 5.85 -23.49
C HIS A 4 -14.99 5.69 -21.96
N SER A 5 -16.16 5.51 -21.35
CA SER A 5 -16.32 5.31 -19.90
C SER A 5 -16.07 3.83 -19.51
N SER A 6 -16.48 2.88 -20.34
CA SER A 6 -16.38 1.44 -20.06
C SER A 6 -14.94 0.90 -20.10
N SER A 7 -14.07 1.46 -20.95
CA SER A 7 -12.66 1.05 -21.05
C SER A 7 -11.84 1.50 -19.83
N ASN A 8 -12.11 2.69 -19.31
CA ASN A 8 -11.38 3.26 -18.17
C ASN A 8 -11.67 2.50 -16.85
N ASN A 9 -12.92 2.06 -16.65
CA ASN A 9 -13.25 1.22 -15.49
C ASN A 9 -12.56 -0.16 -15.56
N ARG A 10 -12.58 -0.83 -16.71
CA ARG A 10 -11.90 -2.14 -16.86
C ARG A 10 -10.40 -2.06 -16.64
N SER A 11 -9.74 -1.03 -17.16
CA SER A 11 -8.30 -0.81 -16.95
C SER A 11 -7.97 -0.62 -15.47
N THR A 12 -8.81 0.14 -14.75
CA THR A 12 -8.69 0.36 -13.31
C THR A 12 -8.90 -0.94 -12.53
N ASP A 13 -9.95 -1.72 -12.83
CA ASP A 13 -10.24 -2.98 -12.16
C ASP A 13 -9.13 -4.03 -12.34
N ILE A 14 -8.54 -4.11 -13.54
CA ILE A 14 -7.43 -5.02 -13.83
C ILE A 14 -6.20 -4.62 -13.01
N ARG A 15 -5.87 -3.32 -12.93
CA ARG A 15 -4.75 -2.84 -12.10
C ARG A 15 -4.96 -3.15 -10.62
N HIS A 16 -6.19 -2.94 -10.13
CA HIS A 16 -6.56 -3.29 -8.75
C HIS A 16 -6.41 -4.78 -8.47
N ALA A 17 -6.87 -5.63 -9.39
CA ALA A 17 -6.73 -7.08 -9.26
C ALA A 17 -5.25 -7.49 -9.23
N LEU A 18 -4.42 -6.93 -10.13
CA LEU A 18 -2.98 -7.17 -10.15
C LEU A 18 -2.32 -6.75 -8.83
N TYR A 19 -2.65 -5.59 -8.28
CA TYR A 19 -2.13 -5.11 -7.01
C TYR A 19 -2.49 -6.05 -5.85
N ILE A 20 -3.76 -6.48 -5.77
CA ILE A 20 -4.21 -7.39 -4.71
C ILE A 20 -3.53 -8.76 -4.85
N ILE A 21 -3.47 -9.31 -6.07
CA ILE A 21 -2.81 -10.60 -6.32
C ILE A 21 -1.33 -10.52 -5.97
N ALA A 22 -0.63 -9.45 -6.37
CA ALA A 22 0.77 -9.25 -6.03
C ALA A 22 0.97 -9.14 -4.51
N GLY A 23 0.10 -8.42 -3.80
CA GLY A 23 0.15 -8.32 -2.34
C GLY A 23 -0.09 -9.66 -1.63
N ILE A 24 -1.06 -10.45 -2.11
CA ILE A 24 -1.32 -11.80 -1.57
C ILE A 24 -0.14 -12.73 -1.86
N ALA A 25 0.37 -12.74 -3.09
CA ALA A 25 1.52 -13.54 -3.47
C ALA A 25 2.74 -13.17 -2.62
N ALA A 26 3.00 -11.87 -2.41
CA ALA A 26 4.10 -11.42 -1.57
C ALA A 26 3.92 -11.90 -0.13
N LEU A 27 2.71 -11.79 0.46
CA LEU A 27 2.44 -12.26 1.82
C LEU A 27 2.68 -13.77 1.95
N LEU A 28 2.16 -14.57 1.01
CA LEU A 28 2.29 -16.03 1.04
C LEU A 28 3.70 -16.52 0.76
N LEU A 29 4.48 -15.80 -0.06
CA LEU A 29 5.85 -16.17 -0.40
C LEU A 29 6.84 -15.77 0.70
N THR A 30 6.63 -14.65 1.40
CA THR A 30 7.56 -14.19 2.44
C THR A 30 7.30 -14.77 3.83
N TRP A 31 6.04 -15.12 4.15
CA TRP A 31 5.68 -15.62 5.47
C TRP A 31 6.35 -16.95 5.87
N PRO A 32 6.54 -17.95 4.99
CA PRO A 32 7.27 -19.16 5.35
C PRO A 32 8.69 -18.87 5.86
N HIS A 33 9.43 -18.00 5.16
CA HIS A 33 10.77 -17.58 5.58
C HIS A 33 10.76 -16.82 6.91
N ALA A 34 9.75 -15.97 7.14
CA ALA A 34 9.58 -15.27 8.41
C ALA A 34 9.29 -16.24 9.57
N PHE A 35 8.49 -17.29 9.35
CA PHE A 35 8.22 -18.31 10.35
C PHE A 35 9.42 -19.18 10.68
N ASP A 36 10.18 -19.58 9.67
CA ASP A 36 11.40 -20.35 9.87
C ASP A 36 12.42 -19.55 10.69
N TRP A 37 12.63 -18.27 10.36
CA TRP A 37 13.51 -17.39 11.14
C TRP A 37 13.02 -17.14 12.57
N MET A 38 11.70 -16.95 12.78
CA MET A 38 11.13 -16.85 14.14
C MET A 38 11.29 -18.15 14.94
N ARG A 39 11.22 -19.31 14.27
CA ARG A 39 11.43 -20.61 14.90
C ARG A 39 12.89 -20.83 15.31
N ASP A 40 13.82 -20.25 14.56
CA ASP A 40 15.27 -20.26 14.85
C ASP A 40 15.69 -19.22 15.92
N GLY A 41 14.73 -18.51 16.52
CA GLY A 41 14.96 -17.58 17.64
C GLY A 41 14.86 -16.10 17.26
N GLY A 42 14.53 -15.79 16.01
CA GLY A 42 14.31 -14.44 15.51
C GLY A 42 13.09 -13.76 16.14
N ASN A 43 13.16 -12.44 16.34
CA ASN A 43 12.05 -11.64 16.85
C ASN A 43 11.55 -10.64 15.78
N ILE A 44 10.42 -10.95 15.14
CA ILE A 44 9.88 -10.13 14.04
C ILE A 44 9.38 -8.76 14.49
N LEU A 45 9.16 -8.57 15.79
CA LEU A 45 8.82 -7.28 16.37
C LEU A 45 10.06 -6.39 16.59
N ASN A 46 11.26 -6.94 16.41
CA ASN A 46 12.51 -6.20 16.45
C ASN A 46 13.10 -6.04 15.03
N PRO A 47 12.77 -4.95 14.31
CA PRO A 47 13.28 -4.72 12.96
C PRO A 47 14.82 -4.64 12.92
N ILE A 48 15.48 -4.22 14.01
CA ILE A 48 16.95 -4.17 14.06
C ILE A 48 17.54 -5.58 13.96
N ALA A 49 16.96 -6.54 14.68
CA ALA A 49 17.39 -7.95 14.60
C ALA A 49 17.03 -8.56 13.23
N PHE A 50 15.83 -8.29 12.72
CA PHE A 50 15.37 -8.83 11.44
C PHE A 50 16.26 -8.40 10.26
N PHE A 51 16.59 -7.11 10.16
CA PHE A 51 17.48 -6.62 9.11
C PHE A 51 18.95 -6.91 9.41
N GLY A 52 19.35 -6.92 10.68
CA GLY A 52 20.72 -7.23 11.12
C GLY A 52 21.14 -8.64 10.71
N ASP A 53 20.33 -9.64 11.01
CA ASP A 53 20.63 -11.04 10.68
C ASP A 53 20.77 -11.26 9.15
N ALA A 54 19.94 -10.57 8.37
CA ALA A 54 20.00 -10.64 6.91
C ALA A 54 21.18 -9.87 6.30
N ILE A 55 21.66 -8.83 6.98
CA ILE A 55 22.88 -8.10 6.62
C ILE A 55 24.12 -8.91 7.00
N ASP A 56 24.12 -9.55 8.16
CA ASP A 56 25.21 -10.38 8.67
C ASP A 56 25.39 -11.67 7.85
N ALA A 57 24.31 -12.22 7.30
CA ALA A 57 24.36 -13.31 6.32
C ALA A 57 25.14 -12.92 5.04
N GLY A 58 25.29 -11.62 4.77
CA GLY A 58 26.11 -11.07 3.69
C GLY A 58 25.54 -11.27 2.27
N GLY A 59 26.35 -10.89 1.28
CA GLY A 59 26.05 -11.10 -0.13
C GLY A 59 24.73 -10.44 -0.61
N THR A 60 23.90 -11.21 -1.30
CA THR A 60 22.62 -10.72 -1.88
C THR A 60 21.55 -10.46 -0.82
N ALA A 61 21.59 -11.16 0.32
CA ALA A 61 20.64 -10.96 1.41
C ALA A 61 20.82 -9.58 2.04
N ALA A 62 22.08 -9.17 2.27
CA ALA A 62 22.40 -7.85 2.80
C ALA A 62 21.95 -6.71 1.86
N PHE A 63 22.21 -6.86 0.55
CA PHE A 63 21.79 -5.87 -0.44
C PHE A 63 20.26 -5.70 -0.48
N LEU A 64 19.51 -6.80 -0.62
CA LEU A 64 18.04 -6.76 -0.65
C LEU A 64 17.45 -6.22 0.66
N SER A 65 18.07 -6.53 1.80
CA SER A 65 17.63 -6.07 3.11
C SER A 65 17.80 -4.57 3.28
N ILE A 66 18.96 -4.02 2.89
CA ILE A 66 19.22 -2.58 2.96
C ILE A 66 18.31 -1.83 1.98
N ASP A 67 18.19 -2.31 0.75
CA ASP A 67 17.32 -1.69 -0.26
C ASP A 67 15.86 -1.65 0.20
N MET A 68 15.36 -2.77 0.75
CA MET A 68 14.01 -2.85 1.31
C MET A 68 13.83 -1.98 2.56
N LEU A 69 14.83 -1.90 3.45
CA LEU A 69 14.79 -1.05 4.64
C LEU A 69 14.62 0.42 4.27
N ILE A 70 15.37 0.90 3.28
CA ILE A 70 15.28 2.28 2.78
C ILE A 70 13.90 2.52 2.15
N ALA A 71 13.44 1.62 1.28
CA ALA A 71 12.12 1.72 0.67
C ALA A 71 10.98 1.76 1.71
N TRP A 72 11.10 0.95 2.77
CA TRP A 72 10.15 0.93 3.88
C TRP A 72 10.14 2.24 4.67
N ALA A 73 11.31 2.79 5.00
CA ALA A 73 11.42 4.05 5.72
C ALA A 73 10.79 5.20 4.93
N VAL A 74 11.05 5.27 3.62
CA VAL A 74 10.43 6.24 2.72
C VAL A 74 8.91 6.04 2.67
N PHE A 75 8.44 4.79 2.58
CA PHE A 75 7.01 4.46 2.57
C PHE A 75 6.31 4.96 3.84
N MET A 76 6.88 4.79 5.04
CA MET A 76 6.28 5.27 6.29
C MET A 76 6.01 6.77 6.29
N VAL A 77 6.99 7.57 5.85
CA VAL A 77 6.87 9.03 5.80
C VAL A 77 5.88 9.44 4.70
N TRP A 78 6.00 8.79 3.54
CA TRP A 78 5.18 9.11 2.37
C TRP A 78 3.70 8.78 2.60
N VAL A 79 3.36 7.61 3.17
CA VAL A 79 1.96 7.19 3.31
C VAL A 79 1.18 8.11 4.26
N VAL A 80 1.82 8.62 5.31
CA VAL A 80 1.19 9.58 6.24
C VAL A 80 0.98 10.93 5.59
N THR A 81 1.96 11.41 4.83
CA THR A 81 1.86 12.71 4.15
C THR A 81 0.86 12.65 2.99
N ASP A 82 0.82 11.56 2.22
CA ASP A 82 -0.12 11.36 1.13
C ASP A 82 -1.56 11.19 1.64
N THR A 83 -1.81 10.36 2.66
CA THR A 83 -3.16 10.21 3.26
C THR A 83 -3.71 11.52 3.85
N ALA A 84 -2.83 12.34 4.43
CA ALA A 84 -3.19 13.68 4.89
C ALA A 84 -3.49 14.61 3.71
N ARG A 85 -2.65 14.60 2.66
CA ARG A 85 -2.78 15.44 1.47
C ARG A 85 -4.04 15.14 0.67
N ILE A 86 -4.37 13.87 0.46
CA ILE A 86 -5.59 13.48 -0.26
C ILE A 86 -6.85 13.69 0.58
N GLY A 87 -6.71 13.95 1.90
CA GLY A 87 -7.80 14.17 2.83
C GLY A 87 -8.52 12.90 3.31
N MET A 88 -7.87 11.73 3.20
CA MET A 88 -8.31 10.46 3.79
C MET A 88 -8.13 10.47 5.32
N GLY A 89 -7.17 11.26 5.81
CA GLY A 89 -6.93 11.51 7.23
C GLY A 89 -5.76 10.70 7.80
N ARG A 90 -5.04 11.27 8.80
CA ARG A 90 -3.80 10.68 9.36
C ARG A 90 -4.00 9.29 9.99
N LYS A 91 -5.22 8.95 10.45
CA LYS A 91 -5.54 7.63 11.00
C LYS A 91 -5.30 6.50 9.99
N TRP A 92 -5.63 6.75 8.72
CA TRP A 92 -5.36 5.79 7.64
C TRP A 92 -3.87 5.65 7.36
N GLY A 93 -3.11 6.76 7.36
CA GLY A 93 -1.65 6.70 7.23
C GLY A 93 -1.00 5.83 8.32
N VAL A 94 -1.42 6.00 9.58
CA VAL A 94 -0.94 5.16 10.70
C VAL A 94 -1.35 3.69 10.52
N PHE A 95 -2.57 3.42 10.06
CA PHE A 95 -3.01 2.05 9.75
C PHE A 95 -2.08 1.39 8.72
N PHE A 96 -1.72 2.09 7.64
CA PHE A 96 -0.80 1.57 6.63
C PHE A 96 0.63 1.43 7.12
N ILE A 97 1.10 2.27 8.05
CA ILE A 97 2.37 2.05 8.74
C ILE A 97 2.32 0.72 9.49
N VAL A 98 1.30 0.50 10.33
CA VAL A 98 1.17 -0.76 11.09
C VAL A 98 1.07 -1.97 10.15
N LEU A 99 0.30 -1.84 9.06
CA LEU A 99 0.21 -2.89 8.05
C LEU A 99 1.56 -3.18 7.36
N SER A 100 2.39 -2.15 7.15
CA SER A 100 3.72 -2.31 6.54
C SER A 100 4.71 -3.10 7.39
N TYR A 101 4.52 -3.14 8.72
CA TYR A 101 5.32 -4.01 9.61
C TYR A 101 5.08 -5.49 9.34
N ILE A 102 3.88 -5.86 8.87
CA ILE A 102 3.56 -7.24 8.46
C ILE A 102 4.16 -7.54 7.08
N GLY A 103 4.26 -6.51 6.23
CA GLY A 103 4.95 -6.57 4.96
C GLY A 103 4.65 -5.36 4.07
N VAL A 104 5.69 -4.59 3.74
CA VAL A 104 5.61 -3.46 2.79
C VAL A 104 5.07 -3.89 1.44
N SER A 105 5.50 -5.05 0.95
CA SER A 105 5.09 -5.59 -0.35
C SER A 105 3.60 -5.88 -0.44
N MET A 106 2.92 -6.11 0.69
CA MET A 106 1.45 -6.22 0.77
C MET A 106 0.81 -4.86 1.06
N ALA A 107 1.36 -4.09 2.00
CA ALA A 107 0.81 -2.81 2.42
C ALA A 107 0.76 -1.79 1.27
N PHE A 108 1.78 -1.78 0.41
CA PHE A 108 1.89 -0.84 -0.70
C PHE A 108 0.81 -1.05 -1.79
N PRO A 109 0.60 -2.25 -2.37
CA PRO A 109 -0.48 -2.48 -3.31
C PRO A 109 -1.88 -2.22 -2.71
N VAL A 110 -2.10 -2.62 -1.45
CA VAL A 110 -3.37 -2.38 -0.74
C VAL A 110 -3.60 -0.88 -0.57
N TYR A 111 -2.55 -0.11 -0.27
CA TYR A 111 -2.62 1.34 -0.19
C TYR A 111 -3.02 1.98 -1.52
N LEU A 112 -2.41 1.55 -2.64
CA LEU A 112 -2.73 2.08 -3.97
C LEU A 112 -4.22 1.91 -4.30
N VAL A 113 -4.76 0.72 -4.06
CA VAL A 113 -6.19 0.43 -4.24
C VAL A 113 -7.07 1.33 -3.35
N ALA A 114 -6.74 1.46 -2.07
CA ALA A 114 -7.50 2.29 -1.14
C ALA A 114 -7.49 3.77 -1.57
N ARG A 115 -6.33 4.25 -2.01
CA ARG A 115 -6.12 5.61 -2.50
C ARG A 115 -6.90 5.90 -3.77
N GLU A 116 -6.83 5.02 -4.77
CA GLU A 116 -7.56 5.17 -6.03
C GLU A 116 -9.09 5.18 -5.79
N ARG A 117 -9.60 4.26 -4.97
CA ARG A 117 -11.02 4.21 -4.59
C ARG A 117 -11.47 5.49 -3.86
N PHE A 118 -10.64 6.02 -2.98
CA PHE A 118 -10.96 7.24 -2.24
C PHE A 118 -11.02 8.47 -3.16
N LEU A 119 -10.04 8.61 -4.06
CA LEU A 119 -10.03 9.69 -5.04
C LEU A 119 -11.20 9.59 -6.03
N ALA A 120 -11.55 8.38 -6.49
CA ALA A 120 -12.70 8.16 -7.35
C ALA A 120 -14.03 8.58 -6.68
N ARG A 121 -14.21 8.26 -5.39
CA ARG A 121 -15.39 8.67 -4.62
C ARG A 121 -15.47 10.20 -4.45
N ARG A 122 -14.34 10.87 -4.23
CA ARG A 122 -14.29 12.34 -4.12
C ARG A 122 -14.55 13.04 -5.47
N GLY A 123 -14.00 12.51 -6.56
CA GLY A 123 -14.27 13.05 -7.90
C GLY A 123 -15.73 12.92 -8.32
N GLY A 124 -16.39 11.80 -7.96
CA GLY A 124 -17.82 11.62 -8.18
C GLY A 124 -18.70 12.57 -7.35
N ALA A 125 -18.40 12.71 -6.06
CA ALA A 125 -19.18 13.58 -5.16
C ALA A 125 -19.14 15.07 -5.56
N GLY A 126 -17.99 15.58 -6.02
CA GLY A 126 -17.88 16.96 -6.49
C GLY A 126 -18.68 17.23 -7.77
N SER A 127 -18.91 16.20 -8.60
CA SER A 127 -19.69 16.31 -9.83
C SER A 127 -21.20 16.42 -9.54
N GLU A 128 -21.69 15.66 -8.55
CA GLU A 128 -23.09 15.71 -8.15
C GLU A 128 -23.46 17.01 -7.43
N ASP A 129 -22.54 17.58 -6.65
CA ASP A 129 -22.79 18.82 -5.91
C ASP A 129 -22.94 20.03 -6.85
N VAL A 130 -22.09 20.12 -7.88
CA VAL A 130 -22.23 21.12 -8.95
C VAL A 130 -23.55 20.96 -9.71
N ALA A 131 -23.95 19.71 -10.00
CA ALA A 131 -25.23 19.44 -10.65
C ALA A 131 -26.43 19.82 -9.77
N ARG A 132 -26.38 19.57 -8.46
CA ARG A 132 -27.43 19.98 -7.51
C ARG A 132 -27.54 21.50 -7.37
N VAL A 133 -26.42 22.22 -7.35
CA VAL A 133 -26.40 23.69 -7.32
C VAL A 133 -27.00 24.28 -8.61
N ALA A 134 -26.67 23.71 -9.78
CA ALA A 134 -27.20 24.19 -11.06
C ALA A 134 -28.72 23.96 -11.20
N VAL A 135 -29.25 22.86 -10.67
CA VAL A 135 -30.70 22.54 -10.71
C VAL A 135 -31.50 23.34 -9.67
N GLY A 136 -30.89 23.74 -8.54
CA GLY A 136 -31.56 24.55 -7.52
C GLY A 136 -31.66 26.05 -7.84
N SER A 137 -31.10 26.49 -8.97
CA SER A 137 -31.12 27.90 -9.41
C SER A 137 -32.15 28.22 -10.49
N GLU A 138 -33.01 27.26 -10.86
CA GLU A 138 -34.17 27.44 -11.76
C GLU A 138 -35.49 27.46 -10.97
#